data_AF-S3CZC7-F1
#
_entry.id   AF-S3CZC7-F1
#
_cell.length_a   1.000
_cell.length_b   1.000
_cell.length_c   1.000
_cell.angle_alpha   90.00
_cell.angle_beta   90.00
_cell.angle_gamma   90.00
#
_symmetry.space_group_name_H-M   'P 1'
#
loop_
_entity.id
_entity.type
_entity.pdbx_description
1 polymer ?
#
loop_
_entity_poly.entity_id
_entity_poly.type
_entity_poly.pdbx_seq_one_letter_code
_entity_poly.pdbx_strand_id
1 'polypeptide(L)'
;MATTRHTLLFSLPTSRPLHPLPSNITRTLIPTPSGTLELLSSSPSPSIPVRKQILFFQHGGFGHAAVWLPYLTFFAEKGYRCYALSLRGHGGSWNPGYWSMVWGTSRGMLRGDLSAGVAWVKAREGVTEEDLVMIGHSAGGGLVQDFLGKGGRAGGMVLVGSFPWWGGFGVYKNWFRLDPWFLLRYYIRDFWHPRSPLSSTTLVKRAFFCDEYPDEQVREFERWMPEFESMLWPLGQMFAFTSVEEVLRGIVGWGTGKGSRVLVVAGERDRLMTGDLMGELAGGYEVGVKRILGEEGMVKGDEEKEVEVRVLEVVKGAGHHVQNDLQWVDVQTPVIHLLSSPPLSNYHHASPSFLKPLSPPSDPLIPEMASLHPLSPILSSLIALLTLIGPYAADYNETHVFNPNWTPHAKFHNGQTMSMGFCLGLSILYYTWIAAGSVETEKQRRGIVLVLSNLYWVTQLSGFLYPGTLGTDPEFGEGNPQIPLCIGVFISSSLAYYLEGRRIEGRLSGKGKVA
;
A
#
# COMPACT_ATOMS: atom_id res chain seq x y z
N MET A 1 7.44 16.56 20.70
CA MET A 1 6.35 16.08 19.81
C MET A 1 6.72 14.70 19.31
N ALA A 2 5.80 13.73 19.40
CA ALA A 2 6.00 12.39 18.84
C ALA A 2 6.23 12.49 17.33
N THR A 3 7.22 11.78 16.81
CA THR A 3 7.56 11.77 15.38
C THR A 3 6.36 11.32 14.56
N THR A 4 5.86 12.17 13.65
CA THR A 4 4.79 11.84 12.69
C THR A 4 5.27 10.97 11.53
N ARG A 5 6.57 10.68 11.45
CA ARG A 5 7.20 9.89 10.39
C ARG A 5 7.45 8.47 10.88
N HIS A 6 7.13 7.50 10.04
CA HIS A 6 7.39 6.09 10.31
C HIS A 6 8.80 5.72 9.87
N THR A 7 9.45 4.86 10.64
CA THR A 7 10.63 4.14 10.14
C THR A 7 10.10 3.01 9.26
N LEU A 8 10.54 2.95 8.00
CA LEU A 8 10.19 1.87 7.09
C LEU A 8 11.15 0.71 7.29
N LEU A 9 10.63 -0.48 7.60
CA LEU A 9 11.42 -1.67 7.84
C LEU A 9 11.35 -2.62 6.64
N PHE A 10 12.50 -3.07 6.17
CA PHE A 10 12.64 -4.04 5.07
C PHE A 10 12.65 -5.49 5.57
N SER A 11 12.21 -5.71 6.80
CA SER A 11 12.16 -7.01 7.47
C SER A 11 11.00 -7.04 8.45
N LEU A 12 10.56 -8.25 8.79
CA LEU A 12 9.52 -8.42 9.80
C LEU A 12 10.10 -8.18 11.19
N PRO A 13 9.35 -7.50 12.08
CA PRO A 13 9.72 -7.44 13.49
C PRO A 13 9.72 -8.85 14.10
N THR A 14 10.65 -9.12 15.01
CA THR A 14 10.83 -10.41 15.70
C THR A 14 9.59 -10.87 16.48
N SER A 15 8.75 -9.93 16.91
CA SER A 15 7.44 -10.21 17.48
C SER A 15 6.45 -9.14 17.04
N ARG A 16 5.29 -9.56 16.52
CA ARG A 16 4.18 -8.66 16.25
C ARG A 16 3.01 -9.05 17.15
N PRO A 17 2.51 -8.15 18.02
CA PRO A 17 1.34 -8.46 18.83
C PRO A 17 0.14 -8.69 17.91
N LEU A 18 -0.72 -9.61 18.30
CA LEU A 18 -2.01 -9.79 17.65
C LEU A 18 -2.93 -8.61 18.02
N HIS A 19 -3.75 -8.18 17.06
CA HIS A 19 -4.74 -7.13 17.32
C HIS A 19 -5.66 -7.59 18.46
N PRO A 20 -5.88 -6.76 19.51
CA PRO A 20 -6.80 -7.09 20.59
C PRO A 20 -8.22 -7.23 20.03
N LEU A 21 -8.98 -8.20 20.54
CA LEU A 21 -10.31 -8.51 20.05
C LEU A 21 -11.37 -8.22 21.10
N PRO A 22 -12.53 -7.65 20.73
CA PRO A 22 -13.73 -7.63 21.55
C PRO A 22 -14.13 -9.05 21.98
N SER A 23 -14.78 -9.17 23.14
CA SER A 23 -15.17 -10.48 23.71
C SER A 23 -16.14 -11.28 22.85
N ASN A 24 -16.90 -10.62 21.97
CA ASN A 24 -17.82 -11.25 21.02
C ASN A 24 -17.16 -11.71 19.72
N ILE A 25 -15.85 -11.47 19.54
CA ILE A 25 -15.13 -11.81 18.31
C ILE A 25 -14.11 -12.90 18.59
N THR A 26 -14.18 -13.98 17.81
CA THR A 26 -13.28 -15.13 17.90
C THR A 26 -12.27 -15.08 16.77
N ARG A 27 -11.01 -15.39 17.09
CA ARG A 27 -9.94 -15.62 16.11
C ARG A 27 -9.79 -17.10 15.83
N THR A 28 -9.84 -17.48 14.56
CA THR A 28 -9.50 -18.82 14.09
C THR A 28 -8.33 -18.75 13.11
N LEU A 29 -7.42 -19.73 13.17
CA LEU A 29 -6.34 -19.87 12.20
C LEU A 29 -6.67 -20.99 11.22
N ILE A 30 -6.87 -20.64 9.96
CA ILE A 30 -7.15 -21.57 8.87
C ILE A 30 -5.83 -22.13 8.33
N PRO A 31 -5.57 -23.44 8.40
CA PRO A 31 -4.38 -24.02 7.80
C PRO A 31 -4.50 -24.01 6.27
N THR A 32 -3.48 -23.52 5.58
CA THR A 32 -3.33 -23.65 4.12
C THR A 32 -1.95 -24.21 3.78
N PRO A 33 -1.72 -24.74 2.56
CA PRO A 33 -0.41 -25.24 2.15
C PRO A 33 0.73 -24.21 2.26
N SER A 34 0.42 -22.91 2.19
CA SER A 34 1.41 -21.84 2.30
C SER A 34 1.63 -21.33 3.73
N GLY A 35 0.72 -21.65 4.66
CA GLY A 35 0.74 -21.15 6.04
C GLY A 35 -0.66 -20.87 6.58
N THR A 36 -0.76 -20.43 7.83
CA THR A 36 -2.05 -20.19 8.49
C THR A 36 -2.63 -18.82 8.17
N LEU A 37 -3.91 -18.74 7.79
CA LEU A 37 -4.63 -17.48 7.60
C LEU A 37 -5.50 -17.16 8.83
N GLU A 38 -5.45 -15.93 9.31
CA GLU A 38 -6.36 -15.44 10.36
C GLU A 38 -7.75 -15.18 9.78
N LEU A 39 -8.75 -15.76 10.45
CA LEU A 39 -10.16 -15.50 10.24
C LEU A 39 -10.75 -14.99 11.55
N LEU A 40 -11.27 -13.77 11.54
CA LEU A 40 -12.05 -13.22 12.63
C LEU A 40 -13.53 -13.53 12.39
N SER A 41 -14.23 -13.96 13.41
CA SER A 41 -15.64 -14.34 13.31
C SER A 41 -16.45 -13.77 14.46
N SER A 42 -17.67 -13.36 14.16
CA SER A 42 -18.67 -12.94 15.13
C SER A 42 -19.98 -13.63 14.79
N SER A 43 -20.64 -14.21 15.79
CA SER A 43 -21.90 -14.91 15.63
C SER A 43 -22.97 -14.27 16.51
N PRO A 44 -24.25 -14.32 16.07
CA PRO A 44 -25.35 -13.79 16.87
C PRO A 44 -25.42 -14.47 18.24
N SER A 45 -25.85 -13.71 19.26
CA SER A 45 -26.22 -14.28 20.56
C SER A 45 -27.30 -15.36 20.38
N PRO A 46 -27.32 -16.44 21.20
CA PRO A 46 -28.36 -17.46 21.14
C PRO A 46 -29.80 -16.93 21.24
N SER A 47 -29.99 -15.73 21.79
CA SER A 47 -31.28 -15.05 21.92
C SER A 47 -31.76 -14.37 20.63
N ILE A 48 -30.93 -14.29 19.58
CA ILE A 48 -31.21 -13.56 18.34
C ILE A 48 -31.45 -14.58 17.22
N PRO A 49 -32.57 -14.47 16.47
CA PRO A 49 -32.80 -15.33 15.30
C PRO A 49 -31.67 -15.20 14.27
N VAL A 50 -31.06 -16.33 13.92
CA VAL A 50 -29.95 -16.38 12.96
C VAL A 50 -30.49 -16.22 11.54
N ARG A 51 -29.93 -15.26 10.80
CA ARG A 51 -30.20 -15.02 9.39
C ARG A 51 -29.52 -16.09 8.53
N LYS A 52 -30.15 -16.40 7.39
CA LYS A 52 -29.62 -17.37 6.43
C LYS A 52 -28.30 -16.87 5.84
N GLN A 53 -28.25 -15.58 5.48
CA GLN A 53 -27.10 -14.94 4.87
C GLN A 53 -25.88 -14.88 5.80
N ILE A 54 -24.71 -15.09 5.23
CA ILE A 54 -23.40 -14.95 5.87
C ILE A 54 -22.67 -13.79 5.22
N LEU A 55 -22.11 -12.90 6.04
CA LEU A 55 -21.35 -11.75 5.58
C LEU A 55 -19.86 -12.07 5.65
N PHE A 56 -19.20 -12.07 4.49
CA PHE A 56 -17.76 -12.35 4.37
C PHE A 56 -17.01 -11.09 3.96
N PHE A 57 -16.19 -10.56 4.85
CA PHE A 57 -15.50 -9.29 4.73
C PHE A 57 -14.03 -9.47 4.31
N GLN A 58 -13.60 -8.69 3.31
CA GLN A 58 -12.25 -8.67 2.79
C GLN A 58 -11.65 -7.26 2.91
N HIS A 59 -10.50 -7.15 3.59
CA HIS A 59 -9.76 -5.90 3.72
C HIS A 59 -9.03 -5.49 2.43
N GLY A 60 -8.74 -4.20 2.30
CA GLY A 60 -7.88 -3.63 1.26
C GLY A 60 -6.39 -3.64 1.60
N GLY A 61 -5.59 -3.04 0.72
CA GLY A 61 -4.14 -2.96 0.89
C GLY A 61 -3.75 -2.23 2.17
N PHE A 62 -2.69 -2.68 2.83
CA PHE A 62 -2.29 -2.23 4.17
C PHE A 62 -3.35 -2.39 5.28
N GLY A 63 -4.44 -3.11 5.03
CA GLY A 63 -5.46 -3.47 6.01
C GLY A 63 -5.28 -4.89 6.56
N HIS A 64 -6.18 -5.33 7.44
CA HIS A 64 -6.31 -6.74 7.85
C HIS A 64 -7.73 -6.96 8.39
N ALA A 65 -8.10 -8.18 8.79
CA ALA A 65 -9.47 -8.49 9.23
C ALA A 65 -10.04 -7.53 10.28
N ALA A 66 -9.20 -6.97 11.17
CA ALA A 66 -9.67 -6.10 12.25
C ALA A 66 -10.23 -4.74 11.78
N VAL A 67 -10.00 -4.34 10.52
CA VAL A 67 -10.68 -3.15 9.97
C VAL A 67 -12.21 -3.32 9.95
N TRP A 68 -12.71 -4.55 10.09
CA TRP A 68 -14.12 -4.87 10.13
C TRP A 68 -14.69 -5.15 11.53
N LEU A 69 -13.92 -5.02 12.63
CA LEU A 69 -14.43 -5.32 13.98
C LEU A 69 -15.75 -4.60 14.32
N PRO A 70 -15.94 -3.30 13.99
CA PRO A 70 -17.21 -2.63 14.26
C PRO A 70 -18.39 -3.28 13.52
N TYR A 71 -18.16 -3.75 12.29
CA TYR A 71 -19.17 -4.38 11.44
C TYR A 71 -19.46 -5.80 11.89
N LEU A 72 -18.43 -6.59 12.21
CA LEU A 72 -18.59 -7.94 12.76
C LEU A 72 -19.46 -7.92 14.03
N THR A 73 -19.27 -6.92 14.89
CA THR A 73 -20.08 -6.75 16.10
C THR A 73 -21.50 -6.35 15.75
N PHE A 74 -21.67 -5.26 14.99
CA PHE A 74 -22.98 -4.73 14.65
C PHE A 74 -23.86 -5.74 13.91
N PHE A 75 -23.35 -6.41 12.87
CA PHE A 75 -24.15 -7.34 12.08
C PHE A 75 -24.48 -8.64 12.82
N ALA A 76 -23.62 -9.07 13.76
CA ALA A 76 -23.94 -10.19 14.65
C ALA A 76 -25.13 -9.86 15.57
N GLU A 77 -25.22 -8.63 16.06
CA GLU A 77 -26.39 -8.14 16.84
C GLU A 77 -27.67 -8.05 15.99
N LYS A 78 -27.56 -8.04 14.66
CA LYS A 78 -28.69 -8.10 13.72
C LYS A 78 -29.02 -9.51 13.25
N GLY A 79 -28.35 -10.54 13.80
CA GLY A 79 -28.60 -11.94 13.48
C GLY A 79 -27.76 -12.50 12.34
N TYR A 80 -26.80 -11.75 11.79
CA TYR A 80 -25.92 -12.27 10.74
C TYR A 80 -24.71 -12.98 11.33
N ARG A 81 -24.30 -14.07 10.69
CA ARG A 81 -22.98 -14.66 10.92
C ARG A 81 -21.96 -13.90 10.08
N CYS A 82 -20.87 -13.47 10.71
CA CYS A 82 -19.91 -12.56 10.08
C CYS A 82 -18.49 -13.11 10.16
N TYR A 83 -17.75 -12.98 9.06
CA TYR A 83 -16.39 -13.49 8.90
C TYR A 83 -15.51 -12.46 8.23
N ALA A 84 -14.33 -12.16 8.76
CA ALA A 84 -13.34 -11.29 8.13
C ALA A 84 -12.00 -12.01 8.02
N LEU A 85 -11.45 -12.08 6.81
CA LEU A 85 -10.19 -12.78 6.54
C LEU A 85 -9.03 -11.79 6.49
N SER A 86 -7.91 -12.12 7.14
CA SER A 86 -6.62 -11.48 6.90
C SER A 86 -5.86 -12.28 5.85
N LEU A 87 -5.41 -11.64 4.77
CA LEU A 87 -4.60 -12.30 3.73
C LEU A 87 -3.19 -12.59 4.25
N ARG A 88 -2.40 -13.40 3.52
CA ARG A 88 -0.97 -13.57 3.85
C ARG A 88 -0.28 -12.21 3.98
N GLY A 89 0.66 -12.10 4.91
CA GLY A 89 1.36 -10.84 5.21
C GLY A 89 0.57 -9.85 6.08
N HIS A 90 -0.70 -10.14 6.39
CA HIS A 90 -1.60 -9.22 7.08
C HIS A 90 -2.14 -9.80 8.40
N GLY A 91 -2.41 -8.92 9.37
CA GLY A 91 -3.01 -9.31 10.65
C GLY A 91 -2.27 -10.46 11.34
N GLY A 92 -3.04 -11.43 11.84
CA GLY A 92 -2.54 -12.68 12.44
C GLY A 92 -2.23 -13.80 11.44
N SER A 93 -2.29 -13.54 10.13
CA SER A 93 -1.91 -14.53 9.12
C SER A 93 -0.40 -14.71 9.05
N TRP A 94 0.02 -15.85 8.51
CA TRP A 94 1.42 -16.13 8.21
C TRP A 94 1.99 -15.03 7.31
N ASN A 95 3.26 -14.69 7.53
CA ASN A 95 3.89 -13.55 6.91
C ASN A 95 5.10 -13.97 6.06
N PRO A 96 5.04 -13.79 4.72
CA PRO A 96 6.21 -13.96 3.88
C PRO A 96 7.31 -12.94 4.25
N GLY A 97 8.59 -13.31 4.07
CA GLY A 97 9.67 -12.35 4.18
C GLY A 97 9.55 -11.21 3.13
N TYR A 98 10.20 -10.07 3.37
CA TYR A 98 10.09 -8.85 2.57
C TYR A 98 10.08 -9.10 1.05
N TRP A 99 11.12 -9.73 0.50
CA TRP A 99 11.21 -9.97 -0.94
C TRP A 99 10.08 -10.85 -1.49
N SER A 100 9.66 -11.86 -0.71
CA SER A 100 8.56 -12.74 -1.08
C SER A 100 7.21 -12.03 -1.02
N MET A 101 7.01 -11.14 -0.04
CA MET A 101 5.78 -10.35 0.04
C MET A 101 5.74 -9.29 -1.06
N VAL A 102 6.75 -8.43 -1.15
CA VAL A 102 6.76 -7.25 -2.03
C VAL A 102 6.80 -7.64 -3.51
N TRP A 103 7.62 -8.62 -3.88
CA TRP A 103 7.89 -8.96 -5.29
C TRP A 103 7.55 -10.41 -5.67
N GLY A 104 7.18 -11.26 -4.70
CA GLY A 104 6.85 -12.67 -4.93
C GLY A 104 5.37 -13.02 -4.74
N THR A 105 4.56 -12.13 -4.16
CA THR A 105 3.17 -12.41 -3.83
C THR A 105 2.25 -11.77 -4.87
N SER A 106 1.80 -12.55 -5.85
CA SER A 106 0.90 -12.04 -6.88
C SER A 106 -0.54 -11.85 -6.36
N ARG A 107 -1.33 -11.03 -7.05
CA ARG A 107 -2.78 -10.92 -6.85
C ARG A 107 -3.49 -12.28 -6.89
N GLY A 108 -3.06 -13.19 -7.78
CA GLY A 108 -3.63 -14.53 -7.87
C GLY A 108 -3.39 -15.39 -6.62
N MET A 109 -2.26 -15.19 -5.93
CA MET A 109 -1.97 -15.86 -4.65
C MET A 109 -2.86 -15.31 -3.52
N LEU A 110 -3.09 -14.00 -3.50
CA LEU A 110 -4.04 -13.37 -2.57
C LEU A 110 -5.49 -13.81 -2.84
N ARG A 111 -5.89 -13.95 -4.11
CA ARG A 111 -7.18 -14.56 -4.47
C ARG A 111 -7.25 -16.00 -3.94
N GLY A 112 -6.16 -16.76 -4.02
CA GLY A 112 -6.07 -18.10 -3.44
C GLY A 112 -6.33 -18.13 -1.92
N ASP A 113 -5.81 -17.15 -1.17
CA ASP A 113 -6.09 -17.00 0.26
C ASP A 113 -7.59 -16.71 0.50
N LEU A 114 -8.17 -15.79 -0.28
CA LEU A 114 -9.61 -15.49 -0.23
C LEU A 114 -10.45 -16.74 -0.51
N SER A 115 -10.13 -17.49 -1.57
CA SER A 115 -10.80 -18.75 -1.90
C SER A 115 -10.72 -19.77 -0.78
N ALA A 116 -9.57 -19.91 -0.12
CA ALA A 116 -9.39 -20.81 1.01
C ALA A 116 -10.25 -20.40 2.21
N GLY A 117 -10.31 -19.11 2.53
CA GLY A 117 -11.17 -18.58 3.58
C GLY A 117 -12.65 -18.81 3.31
N VAL A 118 -13.12 -18.52 2.09
CA VAL A 118 -14.51 -18.76 1.67
C VAL A 118 -14.86 -20.25 1.73
N ALA A 119 -14.00 -21.12 1.20
CA ALA A 119 -14.23 -22.57 1.24
C ALA A 119 -14.32 -23.11 2.68
N TRP A 120 -13.45 -22.62 3.57
CA TRP A 120 -13.46 -23.02 4.97
C TRP A 120 -14.75 -22.58 5.67
N VAL A 121 -15.22 -21.35 5.44
CA VAL A 121 -16.48 -20.84 6.01
C VAL A 121 -17.68 -21.63 5.49
N LYS A 122 -17.75 -21.91 4.18
CA LYS A 122 -18.83 -22.74 3.60
C LYS A 122 -18.88 -24.12 4.25
N ALA A 123 -17.73 -24.76 4.40
CA ALA A 123 -17.63 -26.09 5.01
C ALA A 123 -18.03 -26.07 6.49
N ARG A 124 -17.60 -25.06 7.25
CA ARG A 124 -17.94 -24.89 8.66
C ARG A 124 -19.44 -24.65 8.87
N GLU A 125 -20.04 -23.81 8.05
CA GLU A 125 -21.43 -23.36 8.23
C GLU A 125 -22.46 -24.25 7.52
N GLY A 126 -22.02 -25.17 6.67
CA GLY A 126 -22.90 -26.05 5.90
C GLY A 126 -23.80 -25.28 4.91
N VAL A 127 -23.30 -24.17 4.37
CA VAL A 127 -24.08 -23.27 3.50
C VAL A 127 -23.69 -23.39 2.02
N THR A 128 -24.56 -22.86 1.16
CA THR A 128 -24.32 -22.78 -0.27
C THR A 128 -23.76 -21.42 -0.69
N GLU A 129 -23.41 -21.28 -1.96
CA GLU A 129 -22.88 -20.03 -2.53
C GLU A 129 -23.91 -18.90 -2.46
N GLU A 130 -25.20 -19.21 -2.59
CA GLU A 130 -26.29 -18.22 -2.53
C GLU A 130 -26.42 -17.57 -1.15
N ASP A 131 -25.93 -18.24 -0.09
CA ASP A 131 -26.00 -17.71 1.27
C ASP A 131 -24.88 -16.71 1.58
N LEU A 132 -23.85 -16.63 0.73
CA LEU A 132 -22.70 -15.75 0.94
C LEU A 132 -22.92 -14.36 0.35
N VAL A 133 -22.63 -13.33 1.15
CA VAL A 133 -22.50 -11.95 0.68
C VAL A 133 -21.07 -11.48 0.91
N MET A 134 -20.36 -11.23 -0.19
CA MET A 134 -18.96 -10.82 -0.19
C MET A 134 -18.87 -9.30 -0.05
N ILE A 135 -18.11 -8.80 0.92
CA ILE A 135 -17.99 -7.37 1.22
C ILE A 135 -16.50 -7.01 1.14
N GLY A 136 -16.11 -6.21 0.16
CA GLY A 136 -14.70 -5.88 -0.08
C GLY A 136 -14.44 -4.38 -0.03
N HIS A 137 -13.37 -3.99 0.67
CA HIS A 137 -12.90 -2.60 0.74
C HIS A 137 -11.68 -2.36 -0.15
N SER A 138 -11.64 -1.23 -0.87
CA SER A 138 -10.45 -0.80 -1.63
C SER A 138 -9.89 -1.89 -2.55
N ALA A 139 -8.58 -2.17 -2.51
CA ALA A 139 -7.95 -3.27 -3.25
C ALA A 139 -8.58 -4.65 -2.97
N GLY A 140 -9.16 -4.83 -1.78
CA GLY A 140 -9.92 -6.01 -1.38
C GLY A 140 -11.26 -6.13 -2.10
N GLY A 141 -11.94 -5.02 -2.38
CA GLY A 141 -13.11 -5.00 -3.28
C GLY A 141 -12.73 -5.38 -4.71
N GLY A 142 -11.58 -4.93 -5.19
CA GLY A 142 -11.03 -5.41 -6.46
C GLY A 142 -10.64 -6.90 -6.43
N LEU A 143 -10.19 -7.42 -5.28
CA LEU A 143 -9.91 -8.85 -5.10
C LEU A 143 -11.18 -9.71 -5.08
N VAL A 144 -12.27 -9.21 -4.49
CA VAL A 144 -13.60 -9.85 -4.54
C VAL A 144 -14.10 -9.93 -5.98
N GLN A 145 -13.96 -8.85 -6.76
CA GLN A 145 -14.28 -8.85 -8.18
C GLN A 145 -13.42 -9.88 -8.95
N ASP A 146 -12.11 -9.93 -8.71
CA ASP A 146 -11.23 -10.94 -9.33
C ASP A 146 -11.62 -12.38 -8.93
N PHE A 147 -12.00 -12.60 -7.67
CA PHE A 147 -12.46 -13.89 -7.19
C PHE A 147 -13.72 -14.35 -7.94
N LEU A 148 -14.74 -13.50 -8.04
CA LEU A 148 -15.99 -13.83 -8.75
C LEU A 148 -15.74 -14.01 -10.25
N GLY A 149 -14.97 -13.11 -10.87
CA GLY A 149 -14.64 -13.17 -12.29
C GLY A 149 -13.76 -14.37 -12.70
N LYS A 150 -13.14 -15.06 -11.73
CA LYS A 150 -12.31 -16.27 -11.95
C LYS A 150 -12.92 -17.53 -11.35
N GLY A 151 -14.26 -17.59 -11.26
CA GLY A 151 -15.01 -18.80 -10.92
C GLY A 151 -15.39 -18.94 -9.45
N GLY A 152 -15.05 -17.97 -8.61
CA GLY A 152 -15.64 -17.81 -7.28
C GLY A 152 -17.13 -17.51 -7.38
N ARG A 153 -17.90 -17.90 -6.35
CA ARG A 153 -19.37 -17.77 -6.38
C ARG A 153 -19.92 -17.23 -5.06
N ALA A 154 -20.90 -16.33 -5.15
CA ALA A 154 -21.59 -15.72 -4.01
C ALA A 154 -23.03 -15.34 -4.35
N GLY A 155 -23.90 -15.19 -3.36
CA GLY A 155 -25.26 -14.70 -3.53
C GLY A 155 -25.34 -13.19 -3.72
N GLY A 156 -24.36 -12.44 -3.21
CA GLY A 156 -24.29 -11.00 -3.40
C GLY A 156 -22.90 -10.42 -3.14
N MET A 157 -22.73 -9.16 -3.53
CA MET A 157 -21.47 -8.43 -3.40
C MET A 157 -21.70 -6.98 -2.96
N VAL A 158 -20.86 -6.50 -2.03
CA VAL A 158 -20.77 -5.11 -1.61
C VAL A 158 -19.36 -4.59 -1.85
N LEU A 159 -19.24 -3.48 -2.57
CA LEU A 159 -17.99 -2.83 -2.92
C LEU A 159 -17.88 -1.49 -2.18
N VAL A 160 -17.04 -1.42 -1.14
CA VAL A 160 -16.87 -0.23 -0.29
C VAL A 160 -15.58 0.50 -0.69
N GLY A 161 -15.69 1.68 -1.29
CA GLY A 161 -14.54 2.42 -1.81
C GLY A 161 -13.62 1.52 -2.64
N SER A 162 -14.20 0.69 -3.52
CA SER A 162 -13.51 -0.43 -4.16
C SER A 162 -12.65 -0.01 -5.33
N PHE A 163 -11.57 -0.75 -5.54
CA PHE A 163 -10.79 -0.68 -6.77
C PHE A 163 -11.67 -1.05 -7.99
N PRO A 164 -11.67 -0.26 -9.08
CA PRO A 164 -12.52 -0.53 -10.23
C PRO A 164 -11.98 -1.65 -11.12
N TRP A 165 -12.87 -2.43 -11.75
CA TRP A 165 -12.51 -3.61 -12.57
C TRP A 165 -11.69 -3.27 -13.84
N TRP A 166 -11.85 -2.06 -14.38
CA TRP A 166 -11.13 -1.60 -15.58
C TRP A 166 -9.71 -1.09 -15.30
N GLY A 167 -9.34 -0.96 -14.03
CA GLY A 167 -7.95 -0.70 -13.62
C GLY A 167 -7.71 0.60 -12.88
N GLY A 168 -6.49 0.73 -12.36
CA GLY A 168 -6.13 1.67 -11.30
C GLY A 168 -5.61 3.04 -11.71
N PHE A 169 -5.46 3.35 -13.00
CA PHE A 169 -4.83 4.60 -13.43
C PHE A 169 -5.45 5.85 -12.79
N GLY A 170 -6.79 5.92 -12.69
CA GLY A 170 -7.48 7.02 -12.02
C GLY A 170 -7.13 7.15 -10.54
N VAL A 171 -7.11 6.01 -9.83
CA VAL A 171 -6.73 5.91 -8.41
C VAL A 171 -5.29 6.37 -8.18
N TYR A 172 -4.36 5.94 -9.03
CA TYR A 172 -2.95 6.32 -8.92
C TYR A 172 -2.72 7.78 -9.28
N LYS A 173 -3.42 8.31 -10.30
CA LYS A 173 -3.42 9.74 -10.59
C LYS A 173 -3.86 10.56 -9.38
N ASN A 174 -4.86 10.08 -8.64
CA ASN A 174 -5.33 10.71 -7.41
C ASN A 174 -4.27 10.61 -6.28
N TRP A 175 -3.60 9.48 -6.13
CA TRP A 175 -2.44 9.34 -5.24
C TRP A 175 -1.33 10.36 -5.54
N PHE A 176 -0.93 10.51 -6.82
CA PHE A 176 0.10 11.48 -7.21
C PHE A 176 -0.33 12.94 -6.97
N ARG A 177 -1.62 13.26 -7.14
CA ARG A 177 -2.16 14.59 -6.80
C ARG A 177 -2.17 14.85 -5.30
N LEU A 178 -2.47 13.83 -4.51
CA LEU A 178 -2.45 13.90 -3.06
C LEU A 178 -1.01 14.08 -2.55
N ASP A 179 -0.04 13.42 -3.17
CA ASP A 179 1.35 13.51 -2.81
C ASP A 179 2.28 13.80 -4.02
N PRO A 180 2.50 15.09 -4.35
CA PRO A 180 3.45 15.47 -5.40
C PRO A 180 4.90 15.06 -5.13
N TRP A 181 5.25 14.81 -3.86
CA TRP A 181 6.58 14.38 -3.47
C TRP A 181 6.74 12.86 -3.52
N PHE A 182 5.69 12.12 -3.90
CA PHE A 182 5.67 10.66 -3.83
C PHE A 182 6.84 10.03 -4.58
N LEU A 183 7.13 10.43 -5.82
CA LEU A 183 8.23 9.84 -6.59
C LEU A 183 9.59 10.09 -5.95
N LEU A 184 9.85 11.33 -5.52
CA LEU A 184 11.10 11.69 -4.85
C LEU A 184 11.26 10.90 -3.55
N ARG A 185 10.19 10.84 -2.76
CA ARG A 185 10.12 10.09 -1.52
C ARG A 185 10.32 8.58 -1.76
N TYR A 186 9.62 8.00 -2.72
CA TYR A 186 9.68 6.58 -3.06
C TYR A 186 11.07 6.17 -3.52
N TYR A 187 11.69 6.91 -4.44
CA TYR A 187 12.98 6.55 -5.01
C TYR A 187 14.16 6.90 -4.11
N ILE A 188 14.14 8.08 -3.47
CA ILE A 188 15.33 8.58 -2.76
C ILE A 188 15.26 8.27 -1.27
N ARG A 189 14.13 8.57 -0.62
CA ARG A 189 13.99 8.45 0.84
C ARG A 189 13.59 7.05 1.30
N ASP A 190 12.73 6.39 0.53
CA ASP A 190 12.08 5.15 0.96
C ASP A 190 12.60 3.94 0.21
N PHE A 191 13.54 4.09 -0.73
CA PHE A 191 14.15 3.00 -1.49
C PHE A 191 13.15 1.96 -2.02
N TRP A 192 12.17 2.41 -2.80
CA TRP A 192 11.12 1.57 -3.37
C TRP A 192 10.24 0.84 -2.35
N HIS A 193 10.26 1.26 -1.08
CA HIS A 193 9.46 0.60 -0.05
C HIS A 193 7.96 0.80 -0.34
N PRO A 194 7.14 -0.26 -0.32
CA PRO A 194 5.73 -0.20 -0.72
C PRO A 194 4.89 0.71 0.18
N ARG A 195 5.32 0.92 1.44
CA ARG A 195 4.66 1.83 2.40
C ARG A 195 5.06 3.30 2.24
N SER A 196 5.87 3.65 1.25
CA SER A 196 6.20 5.05 0.93
C SER A 196 5.00 6.02 0.88
N PRO A 197 3.87 5.70 0.20
CA PRO A 197 2.73 6.61 0.15
C PRO A 197 1.99 6.74 1.50
N LEU A 198 2.37 5.93 2.50
CA LEU A 198 1.74 5.81 3.83
C LEU A 198 2.80 5.87 4.96
N SER A 199 3.90 6.56 4.69
CA SER A 199 5.11 6.59 5.52
C SER A 199 5.09 7.63 6.64
N SER A 200 3.94 8.28 6.86
CA SER A 200 3.73 9.25 7.95
C SER A 200 2.25 9.39 8.28
N THR A 201 1.93 9.79 9.51
CA THR A 201 0.56 10.06 9.97
C THR A 201 -0.20 11.03 9.08
N THR A 202 0.46 12.07 8.58
CA THR A 202 -0.17 13.00 7.64
C THR A 202 -0.55 12.32 6.33
N LEU A 203 0.30 11.44 5.80
CA LEU A 203 0.00 10.73 4.55
C LEU A 203 -1.11 9.70 4.75
N VAL A 204 -1.06 8.91 5.83
CA VAL A 204 -2.11 7.95 6.18
C VAL A 204 -3.44 8.65 6.37
N LYS A 205 -3.48 9.72 7.18
CA LYS A 205 -4.70 10.51 7.37
C LYS A 205 -5.25 11.03 6.05
N ARG A 206 -4.41 11.70 5.25
CA ARG A 206 -4.86 12.28 3.97
C ARG A 206 -5.38 11.23 3.01
N ALA A 207 -4.77 10.05 2.97
CA ALA A 207 -5.15 8.97 2.09
C ALA A 207 -6.42 8.24 2.55
N PHE A 208 -6.53 7.97 3.85
CA PHE A 208 -7.50 7.01 4.38
C PHE A 208 -8.70 7.64 5.07
N PHE A 209 -8.58 8.81 5.68
CA PHE A 209 -9.61 9.34 6.57
C PHE A 209 -10.05 10.76 6.17
N CYS A 210 -11.21 11.18 6.66
CA CYS A 210 -11.64 12.57 6.60
C CYS A 210 -10.69 13.49 7.41
N ASP A 211 -10.72 14.78 7.13
CA ASP A 211 -9.81 15.74 7.77
C ASP A 211 -10.10 15.90 9.27
N GLU A 212 -11.35 15.67 9.69
CA GLU A 212 -11.82 15.70 11.08
C GLU A 212 -11.44 14.47 11.89
N TYR A 213 -11.03 13.37 11.25
CA TYR A 213 -10.67 12.14 11.95
C TYR A 213 -9.46 12.39 12.87
N PRO A 214 -9.51 12.07 14.19
CA PRO A 214 -8.46 12.46 15.12
C PRO A 214 -7.10 11.81 14.81
N ASP A 215 -6.02 12.60 14.81
CA ASP A 215 -4.66 12.11 14.54
C ASP A 215 -4.22 10.98 15.49
N GLU A 216 -4.71 10.97 16.73
CA GLU A 216 -4.43 9.88 17.68
C GLU A 216 -5.04 8.55 17.23
N GLN A 217 -6.26 8.57 16.68
CA GLN A 217 -6.90 7.37 16.13
C GLN A 217 -6.20 6.92 14.85
N VAL A 218 -5.70 7.86 14.03
CA VAL A 218 -4.83 7.51 12.88
C VAL A 218 -3.58 6.79 13.36
N ARG A 219 -2.89 7.31 14.39
CA ARG A 219 -1.69 6.66 14.95
C ARG A 219 -1.98 5.29 15.55
N GLU A 220 -3.15 5.11 16.14
CA GLU A 220 -3.57 3.80 16.62
C GLU A 220 -3.81 2.84 15.45
N PHE A 221 -4.51 3.27 14.39
CA PHE A 221 -4.68 2.48 13.17
C PHE A 221 -3.33 2.07 12.55
N GLU A 222 -2.37 2.99 12.50
CA GLU A 222 -1.03 2.78 11.91
C GLU A 222 -0.22 1.68 12.54
N ARG A 223 -0.40 1.45 13.86
CA ARG A 223 0.27 0.36 14.60
C ARG A 223 -0.10 -1.01 14.05
N TRP A 224 -1.29 -1.13 13.47
CA TRP A 224 -1.84 -2.39 13.00
C TRP A 224 -1.72 -2.57 11.48
N MET A 225 -1.34 -1.53 10.74
CA MET A 225 -0.99 -1.65 9.32
C MET A 225 0.23 -2.56 9.13
N PRO A 226 0.25 -3.45 8.12
CA PRO A 226 1.42 -4.26 7.82
C PRO A 226 2.61 -3.38 7.47
N GLU A 227 3.80 -3.90 7.73
CA GLU A 227 5.04 -3.16 7.50
C GLU A 227 5.24 -2.88 6.01
N PHE A 228 5.09 -3.92 5.19
CA PHE A 228 5.17 -3.86 3.74
C PHE A 228 4.01 -4.63 3.10
N GLU A 229 3.73 -4.26 1.85
CA GLU A 229 2.64 -4.80 1.03
C GLU A 229 3.21 -5.39 -0.26
N SER A 230 2.45 -6.29 -0.89
CA SER A 230 2.78 -6.75 -2.23
C SER A 230 2.67 -5.61 -3.25
N MET A 231 3.75 -5.34 -3.99
CA MET A 231 3.69 -4.45 -5.15
C MET A 231 2.97 -5.10 -6.33
N LEU A 232 2.97 -6.44 -6.41
CA LEU A 232 2.29 -7.19 -7.48
C LEU A 232 0.77 -7.23 -7.32
N TRP A 233 0.23 -6.92 -6.13
CA TRP A 233 -1.21 -6.80 -5.93
C TRP A 233 -1.80 -5.58 -6.66
N PRO A 234 -1.42 -4.33 -6.35
CA PRO A 234 -1.92 -3.17 -7.06
C PRO A 234 -1.45 -3.10 -8.51
N LEU A 235 -0.21 -3.50 -8.81
CA LEU A 235 0.26 -3.54 -10.21
C LEU A 235 -0.57 -4.52 -11.04
N GLY A 236 -1.00 -5.63 -10.45
CA GLY A 236 -1.93 -6.58 -11.06
C GLY A 236 -3.35 -6.05 -11.27
N GLN A 237 -3.66 -4.86 -10.77
CA GLN A 237 -4.93 -4.15 -10.96
C GLN A 237 -4.75 -2.84 -11.73
N MET A 238 -3.58 -2.59 -12.32
CA MET A 238 -3.32 -1.32 -13.01
C MET A 238 -4.10 -1.20 -14.32
N PHE A 239 -4.29 -2.33 -14.98
CA PHE A 239 -5.15 -2.47 -16.16
C PHE A 239 -6.41 -3.25 -15.79
N ALA A 240 -7.33 -3.34 -16.76
CA ALA A 240 -8.52 -4.16 -16.62
C ALA A 240 -8.14 -5.60 -16.25
N PHE A 241 -8.73 -6.09 -15.17
CA PHE A 241 -8.34 -7.37 -14.59
C PHE A 241 -9.46 -8.41 -14.53
N THR A 242 -10.68 -7.97 -14.78
CA THR A 242 -11.89 -8.77 -15.02
C THR A 242 -12.89 -7.92 -15.82
N SER A 243 -14.03 -8.48 -16.21
CA SER A 243 -15.16 -7.72 -16.76
C SER A 243 -16.36 -7.78 -15.83
N VAL A 244 -17.29 -6.83 -15.98
CA VAL A 244 -18.56 -6.83 -15.24
C VAL A 244 -19.31 -8.14 -15.46
N GLU A 245 -19.35 -8.64 -16.70
CA GLU A 245 -20.06 -9.87 -17.04
C GLU A 245 -19.46 -11.11 -16.37
N GLU A 246 -18.13 -11.22 -16.32
CA GLU A 246 -17.46 -12.31 -15.60
C GLU A 246 -17.83 -12.28 -14.12
N VAL A 247 -17.79 -11.10 -13.50
CA VAL A 247 -18.12 -10.93 -12.07
C VAL A 247 -19.57 -11.28 -11.80
N LEU A 248 -20.50 -10.77 -12.60
CA LEU A 248 -21.94 -10.98 -12.42
C LEU A 248 -22.36 -12.44 -12.64
N ARG A 249 -21.69 -13.18 -13.52
CA ARG A 249 -21.87 -14.65 -13.66
C ARG A 249 -21.41 -15.42 -12.43
N GLY A 250 -20.48 -14.87 -11.66
CA GLY A 250 -20.10 -15.40 -10.34
C GLY A 250 -21.17 -15.16 -9.27
N ILE A 251 -22.09 -14.22 -9.48
CA ILE A 251 -23.21 -13.99 -8.57
C ILE A 251 -24.34 -14.97 -8.90
N VAL A 252 -24.85 -15.67 -7.89
CA VAL A 252 -25.89 -16.72 -8.04
C VAL A 252 -27.21 -16.32 -7.39
N GLY A 253 -28.29 -17.00 -7.77
CA GLY A 253 -29.63 -16.78 -7.21
C GLY A 253 -30.43 -15.65 -7.87
N TRP A 254 -30.03 -15.19 -9.06
CA TRP A 254 -30.85 -14.26 -9.86
C TRP A 254 -32.25 -14.85 -10.09
N GLY A 255 -33.30 -14.01 -10.01
CA GLY A 255 -34.69 -14.44 -10.26
C GLY A 255 -35.45 -15.09 -9.10
N THR A 256 -34.85 -15.26 -7.91
CA THR A 256 -35.56 -15.84 -6.74
C THR A 256 -36.45 -14.84 -5.97
N GLY A 257 -36.86 -13.73 -6.61
CA GLY A 257 -37.76 -12.70 -6.05
C GLY A 257 -37.15 -11.86 -4.92
N LYS A 258 -35.82 -11.79 -4.80
CA LYS A 258 -35.11 -11.19 -3.66
C LYS A 258 -34.11 -10.13 -4.09
N GLY A 259 -34.52 -8.86 -3.97
CA GLY A 259 -33.69 -7.68 -3.75
C GLY A 259 -32.48 -7.42 -4.65
N SER A 260 -31.84 -6.28 -4.44
CA SER A 260 -30.53 -5.98 -5.01
C SER A 260 -29.50 -7.04 -4.61
N ARG A 261 -28.59 -7.44 -5.51
CA ARG A 261 -27.47 -8.37 -5.21
C ARG A 261 -26.09 -7.72 -5.29
N VAL A 262 -26.02 -6.49 -5.79
CA VAL A 262 -24.79 -5.69 -5.92
C VAL A 262 -25.02 -4.35 -5.26
N LEU A 263 -24.11 -3.93 -4.39
CA LEU A 263 -24.11 -2.62 -3.75
C LEU A 263 -22.73 -1.97 -3.90
N VAL A 264 -22.72 -0.67 -4.21
CA VAL A 264 -21.49 0.14 -4.28
C VAL A 264 -21.61 1.28 -3.27
N VAL A 265 -20.63 1.38 -2.37
CA VAL A 265 -20.59 2.40 -1.32
C VAL A 265 -19.35 3.27 -1.53
N ALA A 266 -19.51 4.59 -1.49
CA ALA A 266 -18.44 5.57 -1.65
C ALA A 266 -18.39 6.53 -0.44
N GLY A 267 -17.20 7.00 -0.08
CA GLY A 267 -17.05 8.13 0.85
C GLY A 267 -17.13 9.44 0.09
N GLU A 268 -17.90 10.42 0.58
CA GLU A 268 -18.00 11.75 -0.05
C GLU A 268 -16.65 12.44 -0.17
N ARG A 269 -15.77 12.24 0.82
CA ARG A 269 -14.44 12.85 0.91
C ARG A 269 -13.33 11.87 0.57
N ASP A 270 -13.65 10.75 -0.08
CA ASP A 270 -12.66 9.80 -0.58
C ASP A 270 -11.79 10.47 -1.66
N ARG A 271 -10.50 10.61 -1.35
CA ARG A 271 -9.51 11.24 -2.22
C ARG A 271 -8.84 10.26 -3.18
N LEU A 272 -9.02 8.95 -2.98
CA LEU A 272 -8.40 7.89 -3.77
C LEU A 272 -9.41 7.31 -4.75
N MET A 273 -10.51 6.78 -4.22
CA MET A 273 -11.65 6.25 -4.96
C MET A 273 -12.75 7.30 -4.99
N THR A 274 -12.50 8.37 -5.74
CA THR A 274 -13.38 9.54 -5.81
C THR A 274 -14.79 9.16 -6.23
N GLY A 275 -15.77 9.99 -5.86
CA GLY A 275 -17.18 9.79 -6.22
C GLY A 275 -17.40 9.52 -7.71
N ASP A 276 -16.65 10.18 -8.60
CA ASP A 276 -16.70 9.94 -10.05
C ASP A 276 -16.31 8.49 -10.41
N LEU A 277 -15.21 7.97 -9.86
CA LEU A 277 -14.74 6.60 -10.13
C LEU A 277 -15.74 5.58 -9.58
N MET A 278 -16.28 5.83 -8.39
CA MET A 278 -17.27 4.96 -7.76
C MET A 278 -18.61 5.01 -8.49
N GLY A 279 -18.99 6.16 -9.05
CA GLY A 279 -20.16 6.34 -9.90
C GLY A 279 -20.05 5.59 -11.22
N GLU A 280 -18.88 5.64 -11.86
CA GLU A 280 -18.58 4.84 -13.05
C GLU A 280 -18.63 3.34 -12.74
N LEU A 281 -18.13 2.94 -11.56
CA LEU A 281 -18.14 1.54 -11.12
C LEU A 281 -19.56 1.03 -10.96
N ALA A 282 -20.40 1.80 -10.25
CA ALA A 282 -21.81 1.50 -10.09
C ALA A 282 -22.54 1.46 -11.44
N GLY A 283 -22.29 2.43 -12.33
CA GLY A 283 -22.88 2.48 -13.67
C GLY A 283 -22.52 1.27 -14.54
N GLY A 284 -21.27 0.80 -14.48
CA GLY A 284 -20.83 -0.40 -15.18
C GLY A 284 -21.61 -1.64 -14.74
N TYR A 285 -21.76 -1.85 -13.43
CA TYR A 285 -22.55 -2.96 -12.89
C TYR A 285 -24.05 -2.83 -13.20
N GLU A 286 -24.60 -1.61 -13.18
CA GLU A 286 -25.99 -1.36 -13.58
C GLU A 286 -26.26 -1.81 -15.02
N VAL A 287 -25.40 -1.43 -15.96
CA VAL A 287 -25.50 -1.84 -17.36
C VAL A 287 -25.33 -3.36 -17.51
N GLY A 288 -24.33 -3.94 -16.85
CA GLY A 288 -24.04 -5.37 -16.94
C GLY A 288 -25.17 -6.26 -16.40
N VAL A 289 -25.82 -5.87 -15.29
CA VAL A 289 -26.94 -6.64 -14.74
C VAL A 289 -28.14 -6.59 -15.68
N LYS A 290 -28.50 -5.41 -16.21
CA LYS A 290 -29.58 -5.29 -17.21
C LYS A 290 -29.33 -6.20 -18.42
N ARG A 291 -28.08 -6.26 -18.87
CA ARG A 291 -27.67 -7.12 -19.98
C ARG A 291 -27.81 -8.60 -19.65
N ILE A 292 -27.31 -9.07 -18.51
CA ILE A 292 -27.38 -10.50 -18.14
C ILE A 292 -28.84 -10.95 -17.95
N LEU A 293 -29.67 -10.12 -17.31
CA LEU A 293 -31.09 -10.42 -17.14
C LEU A 293 -31.84 -10.49 -18.47
N GLY A 294 -31.49 -9.62 -19.43
CA GLY A 294 -32.06 -9.61 -20.78
C GLY A 294 -31.56 -10.73 -21.69
N GLU A 295 -30.26 -11.09 -21.64
CA GLU A 295 -29.65 -12.12 -22.50
C GLU A 295 -30.05 -13.55 -22.08
N GLU A 296 -30.21 -13.82 -20.78
CA GLU A 296 -30.48 -15.18 -20.28
C GLU A 296 -31.97 -15.52 -20.14
N GLY A 297 -32.89 -14.60 -20.47
CA GLY A 297 -34.34 -14.83 -20.38
C GLY A 297 -34.81 -15.21 -18.96
N MET A 298 -34.03 -14.82 -17.94
CA MET A 298 -34.22 -15.23 -16.55
C MET A 298 -35.32 -14.45 -15.81
N VAL A 299 -35.97 -13.50 -16.47
CA VAL A 299 -37.17 -12.82 -15.99
C VAL A 299 -38.20 -12.83 -17.13
N LYS A 300 -39.37 -13.45 -16.91
CA LYS A 300 -40.49 -13.44 -17.87
C LYS A 300 -41.57 -12.47 -17.37
N GLY A 301 -41.89 -11.45 -18.17
CA GLY A 301 -43.01 -10.53 -17.92
C GLY A 301 -42.62 -9.25 -17.19
N ASP A 302 -43.63 -8.47 -16.77
CA ASP A 302 -43.55 -7.11 -16.17
C ASP A 302 -42.62 -6.95 -14.94
N GLU A 303 -41.94 -8.02 -14.49
CA GLU A 303 -40.88 -8.05 -13.48
C GLU A 303 -39.53 -7.47 -13.97
N GLU A 304 -39.40 -7.11 -15.25
CA GLU A 304 -38.25 -6.33 -15.78
C GLU A 304 -38.01 -5.01 -15.02
N LYS A 305 -39.02 -4.50 -14.29
CA LYS A 305 -39.00 -3.18 -13.65
C LYS A 305 -38.38 -3.13 -12.25
N GLU A 306 -38.04 -4.25 -11.62
CA GLU A 306 -37.64 -4.25 -10.19
C GLU A 306 -36.31 -4.96 -9.86
N VAL A 307 -35.46 -5.26 -10.84
CA VAL A 307 -34.07 -5.67 -10.51
C VAL A 307 -33.25 -4.43 -10.20
N GLU A 308 -33.41 -3.98 -8.96
CA GLU A 308 -32.83 -2.78 -8.37
C GLU A 308 -31.31 -3.00 -8.22
N VAL A 309 -30.50 -2.62 -9.21
CA VAL A 309 -29.02 -2.68 -9.12
C VAL A 309 -28.46 -1.49 -8.32
N ARG A 310 -29.31 -0.59 -7.83
CA ARG A 310 -28.89 0.66 -7.19
C ARG A 310 -29.17 0.66 -5.71
N VAL A 311 -28.13 0.92 -4.93
CA VAL A 311 -27.91 2.28 -4.41
C VAL A 311 -26.40 2.57 -4.43
N LEU A 312 -25.91 3.50 -5.27
CA LEU A 312 -24.61 4.09 -4.98
C LEU A 312 -24.81 4.91 -3.71
N GLU A 313 -24.26 4.41 -2.61
CA GLU A 313 -24.44 5.05 -1.31
C GLU A 313 -23.24 5.90 -1.00
N VAL A 314 -23.45 7.21 -1.01
CA VAL A 314 -22.41 8.18 -0.70
C VAL A 314 -22.53 8.54 0.78
N VAL A 315 -21.56 8.10 1.56
CA VAL A 315 -21.49 8.40 2.99
C VAL A 315 -20.89 9.78 3.17
N LYS A 316 -21.74 10.72 3.57
CA LYS A 316 -21.38 12.13 3.74
C LYS A 316 -20.27 12.28 4.77
N GLY A 317 -19.30 13.12 4.48
CA GLY A 317 -18.16 13.40 5.35
C GLY A 317 -17.10 12.29 5.44
N ALA A 318 -17.37 11.06 5.00
CA ALA A 318 -16.42 9.95 5.12
C ALA A 318 -15.28 10.02 4.10
N GLY A 319 -14.07 9.67 4.54
CA GLY A 319 -12.89 9.45 3.70
C GLY A 319 -12.89 8.07 3.03
N HIS A 320 -11.70 7.55 2.71
CA HIS A 320 -11.55 6.29 1.97
C HIS A 320 -11.83 5.03 2.82
N HIS A 321 -11.43 5.02 4.08
CA HIS A 321 -11.70 3.96 5.04
C HIS A 321 -13.07 4.19 5.69
N VAL A 322 -14.11 4.22 4.85
CA VAL A 322 -15.50 4.49 5.22
C VAL A 322 -15.96 3.63 6.42
N GLN A 323 -15.49 2.38 6.50
CA GLN A 323 -15.77 1.43 7.59
C GLN A 323 -15.05 1.72 8.93
N ASN A 324 -14.08 2.63 8.94
CA ASN A 324 -13.30 3.02 10.11
C ASN A 324 -13.36 4.52 10.41
N ASP A 325 -13.91 5.32 9.51
CA ASP A 325 -14.07 6.77 9.67
C ASP A 325 -15.20 7.11 10.67
N LEU A 326 -15.38 8.38 11.00
CA LEU A 326 -16.38 8.85 11.98
C LEU A 326 -17.81 8.40 11.62
N GLN A 327 -18.10 8.26 10.33
CA GLN A 327 -19.42 7.94 9.78
C GLN A 327 -19.61 6.44 9.51
N TRP A 328 -18.77 5.56 10.08
CA TRP A 328 -18.86 4.11 9.86
C TRP A 328 -20.25 3.50 10.18
N VAL A 329 -21.03 4.15 11.05
CA VAL A 329 -22.41 3.74 11.38
C VAL A 329 -23.35 3.94 10.19
N ASP A 330 -23.19 5.02 9.44
CA ASP A 330 -24.07 5.39 8.32
C ASP A 330 -24.00 4.39 7.16
N VAL A 331 -22.89 3.65 7.07
CA VAL A 331 -22.62 2.62 6.05
C VAL A 331 -23.41 1.33 6.29
N GLN A 332 -23.79 1.07 7.54
CA GLN A 332 -24.45 -0.18 7.92
C GLN A 332 -25.84 -0.27 7.31
N THR A 333 -26.54 0.87 7.25
CA THR A 333 -27.91 0.99 6.75
C THR A 333 -28.04 0.55 5.29
N PRO A 334 -27.22 1.04 4.34
CA PRO A 334 -27.12 0.50 2.98
C PRO A 334 -26.97 -1.01 2.89
N VAL A 335 -26.08 -1.58 3.70
CA VAL A 335 -25.81 -3.02 3.67
C VAL A 335 -27.01 -3.79 4.22
N ILE A 336 -27.67 -3.30 5.28
CA ILE A 336 -28.93 -3.88 5.75
C ILE A 336 -30.02 -3.80 4.68
N HIS A 337 -30.11 -2.67 3.95
CA HIS A 337 -31.10 -2.51 2.88
C HIS A 337 -30.90 -3.56 1.78
N LEU A 338 -29.66 -3.76 1.33
CA LEU A 338 -29.31 -4.84 0.39
C LEU A 338 -29.74 -6.22 0.92
N LEU A 339 -29.56 -6.45 2.22
CA LEU A 339 -29.86 -7.73 2.87
C LEU A 339 -31.34 -7.91 3.24
N SER A 340 -32.16 -6.87 3.10
CA SER A 340 -33.58 -6.85 3.48
C SER A 340 -34.47 -6.96 2.24
N SER A 341 -35.60 -7.67 2.36
CA SER A 341 -36.54 -7.92 1.26
C SER A 341 -37.90 -7.33 1.65
N PRO A 342 -38.08 -5.99 1.72
CA PRO A 342 -37.97 -5.03 0.60
C PRO A 342 -37.23 -3.70 0.94
N PRO A 343 -37.00 -2.79 -0.04
CA PRO A 343 -36.39 -1.48 0.23
C PRO A 343 -37.31 -0.59 1.10
N LEU A 344 -36.74 0.00 2.15
CA LEU A 344 -37.39 1.10 2.89
C LEU A 344 -37.40 2.33 1.99
N SER A 345 -38.56 2.68 1.44
CA SER A 345 -38.75 3.88 0.66
C SER A 345 -38.57 5.13 1.53
N ASN A 346 -37.94 6.15 0.95
CA ASN A 346 -37.62 7.49 1.47
C ASN A 346 -36.18 7.65 1.96
N TYR A 347 -35.28 8.23 1.15
CA TYR A 347 -34.36 9.27 1.65
C TYR A 347 -33.80 10.16 0.52
N HIS A 348 -33.63 11.44 0.85
CA HIS A 348 -33.36 12.54 -0.08
C HIS A 348 -31.86 12.74 -0.42
N HIS A 349 -31.59 12.96 -1.72
CA HIS A 349 -30.31 13.43 -2.25
C HIS A 349 -29.98 14.87 -1.83
N ALA A 350 -28.70 15.18 -1.60
CA ALA A 350 -28.22 16.56 -1.43
C ALA A 350 -27.10 16.89 -2.42
N SER A 351 -27.19 18.10 -2.99
CA SER A 351 -26.28 18.72 -3.98
C SER A 351 -25.34 19.73 -3.30
N PRO A 352 -24.13 20.05 -3.85
CA PRO A 352 -23.05 20.71 -3.11
C PRO A 352 -22.92 22.22 -3.38
N SER A 353 -22.54 23.00 -2.36
CA SER A 353 -21.87 24.31 -2.56
C SER A 353 -21.12 24.82 -1.32
N PHE A 354 -20.02 25.54 -1.58
CA PHE A 354 -19.28 26.52 -0.76
C PHE A 354 -17.90 26.16 -0.10
N LEU A 355 -16.82 26.59 -0.80
CA LEU A 355 -15.69 27.51 -0.43
C LEU A 355 -15.28 27.61 1.07
N LYS A 356 -13.99 27.66 1.52
CA LYS A 356 -12.77 28.39 1.08
C LYS A 356 -11.55 27.95 1.97
N PRO A 357 -10.28 28.23 1.59
CA PRO A 357 -9.08 27.75 2.29
C PRO A 357 -8.50 28.73 3.34
N LEU A 358 -7.80 28.20 4.35
CA LEU A 358 -7.07 28.94 5.40
C LEU A 358 -5.56 28.71 5.36
N SER A 359 -4.81 29.73 5.77
CA SER A 359 -3.37 30.02 5.60
C SER A 359 -2.42 29.16 6.49
N PRO A 360 -1.11 29.09 6.16
CA PRO A 360 -0.13 28.26 6.89
C PRO A 360 0.57 29.03 8.02
N PRO A 361 1.07 28.35 9.09
CA PRO A 361 2.03 28.95 10.01
C PRO A 361 3.49 28.44 9.82
N SER A 362 4.36 29.42 10.05
CA SER A 362 5.82 29.57 10.19
C SER A 362 6.76 28.43 10.63
N ASP A 363 8.02 28.67 10.25
CA ASP A 363 9.31 27.93 10.32
C ASP A 363 9.80 27.31 11.65
N PRO A 364 10.83 26.42 11.59
CA PRO A 364 11.20 25.47 12.64
C PRO A 364 12.32 25.94 13.59
N LEU A 365 12.32 25.38 14.80
CA LEU A 365 13.43 25.45 15.77
C LEU A 365 14.27 24.16 15.71
N ILE A 366 15.57 24.32 15.45
CA ILE A 366 16.60 23.26 15.39
C ILE A 366 17.16 23.02 16.81
N PRO A 367 17.30 21.77 17.28
CA PRO A 367 18.11 21.46 18.46
C PRO A 367 19.46 20.78 18.12
N GLU A 368 20.48 21.22 18.86
CA GLU A 368 21.90 20.91 18.83
C GLU A 368 22.30 19.42 18.94
N MET A 369 23.41 19.09 18.25
CA MET A 369 24.10 17.79 18.28
C MET A 369 25.17 17.74 19.39
N ALA A 370 25.07 16.77 20.31
CA ALA A 370 26.11 16.48 21.29
C ALA A 370 27.10 15.40 20.79
N SER A 371 28.33 15.88 20.62
CA SER A 371 29.68 15.27 20.53
C SER A 371 29.89 13.75 20.72
N LEU A 372 30.25 13.10 19.62
CA LEU A 372 31.41 12.21 19.45
C LEU A 372 32.01 12.57 18.07
N HIS A 373 33.34 12.60 17.92
CA HIS A 373 34.07 13.21 16.80
C HIS A 373 33.35 13.13 15.43
N PRO A 374 33.16 14.24 14.70
CA PRO A 374 32.38 14.31 13.46
C PRO A 374 33.06 13.61 12.26
N LEU A 375 34.10 12.80 12.50
CA LEU A 375 34.95 12.28 11.44
C LEU A 375 34.21 11.33 10.48
N SER A 376 33.32 10.47 10.99
CA SER A 376 32.49 9.61 10.13
C SER A 376 31.59 10.42 9.18
N PRO A 377 30.71 11.33 9.67
CA PRO A 377 29.88 12.12 8.77
C PRO A 377 30.68 13.06 7.85
N ILE A 378 31.86 13.54 8.28
CA ILE A 378 32.77 14.29 7.41
C ILE A 378 33.27 13.43 6.26
N LEU A 379 33.81 12.23 6.54
CA LEU A 379 34.31 11.31 5.52
C LEU A 379 33.21 10.91 4.54
N SER A 380 32.02 10.57 5.04
CA SER A 380 30.87 10.26 4.18
C SER A 380 30.44 11.47 3.34
N SER A 381 30.50 12.68 3.87
CA SER A 381 30.18 13.91 3.11
C SER A 381 31.23 14.21 2.04
N LEU A 382 32.52 13.98 2.31
CA LEU A 382 33.58 14.15 1.31
C LEU A 382 33.42 13.14 0.15
N ILE A 383 33.13 11.87 0.46
CA ILE A 383 32.83 10.86 -0.56
C ILE A 383 31.60 11.29 -1.35
N ALA A 384 30.57 11.77 -0.67
CA ALA A 384 29.35 12.23 -1.33
C ALA A 384 29.60 13.39 -2.29
N LEU A 385 30.38 14.40 -1.89
CA LEU A 385 30.75 15.52 -2.77
C LEU A 385 31.60 15.06 -3.95
N LEU A 386 32.54 14.13 -3.72
CA LEU A 386 33.33 13.54 -4.80
C LEU A 386 32.45 12.78 -5.79
N THR A 387 31.50 11.97 -5.32
CA THR A 387 30.56 11.23 -6.20
C THR A 387 29.56 12.15 -6.88
N LEU A 388 29.17 13.25 -6.23
CA LEU A 388 28.23 14.24 -6.77
C LEU A 388 28.85 15.09 -7.87
N ILE A 389 30.07 15.59 -7.66
CA ILE A 389 30.72 16.60 -8.50
C ILE A 389 31.75 15.95 -9.44
N GLY A 390 32.46 14.92 -8.97
CA GLY A 390 33.57 14.28 -9.69
C GLY A 390 33.24 13.87 -11.12
N PRO A 391 32.11 13.20 -11.40
CA PRO A 391 31.74 12.83 -12.76
C PRO A 391 31.56 14.03 -13.68
N TYR A 392 30.94 15.12 -13.20
CA TYR A 392 30.79 16.34 -13.99
C TYR A 392 32.14 17.04 -14.21
N ALA A 393 33.02 17.04 -13.20
CA ALA A 393 34.36 17.62 -13.32
C ALA A 393 35.22 16.84 -14.33
N ALA A 394 35.07 15.51 -14.38
CA ALA A 394 35.82 14.63 -15.27
C ALA A 394 35.26 14.60 -16.70
N ASP A 395 33.94 14.60 -16.85
CA ASP A 395 33.30 14.19 -18.11
C ASP A 395 32.54 15.32 -18.84
N TYR A 396 32.35 16.48 -18.20
CA TYR A 396 31.69 17.65 -18.80
C TYR A 396 32.68 18.58 -19.51
N ASN A 397 33.42 18.06 -20.48
CA ASN A 397 34.45 18.79 -21.23
C ASN A 397 34.70 18.17 -22.63
N GLU A 398 35.69 18.72 -23.35
CA GLU A 398 36.06 18.34 -24.72
C GLU A 398 36.65 16.93 -24.87
N THR A 399 37.13 16.31 -23.79
CA THR A 399 37.65 14.93 -23.87
C THR A 399 36.53 13.89 -23.79
N HIS A 400 35.34 14.27 -23.32
CA HIS A 400 34.20 13.37 -23.08
C HIS A 400 32.90 13.87 -23.75
N VAL A 401 31.98 14.52 -23.03
CA VAL A 401 30.63 14.81 -23.55
C VAL A 401 30.63 15.70 -24.79
N PHE A 402 31.63 16.58 -24.94
CA PHE A 402 31.80 17.43 -26.12
C PHE A 402 32.74 16.83 -27.17
N ASN A 403 33.39 15.69 -26.90
CA ASN A 403 34.32 15.05 -27.83
C ASN A 403 33.60 14.72 -29.16
N PRO A 404 34.06 15.25 -30.31
CA PRO A 404 33.44 14.99 -31.62
C PRO A 404 33.59 13.53 -32.08
N ASN A 405 34.58 12.80 -31.55
CA ASN A 405 34.85 11.40 -31.90
C ASN A 405 33.88 10.42 -31.21
N TRP A 406 33.23 10.84 -30.12
CA TRP A 406 32.26 10.00 -29.41
C TRP A 406 30.91 9.96 -30.13
N THR A 407 30.38 8.74 -30.31
CA THR A 407 29.04 8.57 -30.90
C THR A 407 27.95 9.15 -29.99
N PRO A 408 26.78 9.56 -30.54
CA PRO A 408 25.68 10.08 -29.73
C PRO A 408 25.23 9.15 -28.59
N HIS A 409 25.30 7.83 -28.80
CA HIS A 409 24.91 6.85 -27.78
C HIS A 409 25.94 6.73 -26.64
N ALA A 410 27.24 6.85 -26.94
CA ALA A 410 28.28 6.93 -25.90
C ALA A 410 28.08 8.17 -25.01
N LYS A 411 27.74 9.32 -25.61
CA LYS A 411 27.41 10.56 -24.89
C LYS A 411 26.17 10.41 -24.02
N PHE A 412 25.16 9.66 -24.47
CA PHE A 412 23.97 9.32 -23.65
C PHE A 412 24.35 8.55 -22.39
N HIS A 413 25.15 7.48 -22.51
CA HIS A 413 25.59 6.69 -21.37
C HIS A 413 26.54 7.46 -20.43
N ASN A 414 27.34 8.38 -20.97
CA ASN A 414 28.12 9.31 -20.17
C ASN A 414 27.21 10.25 -19.34
N GLY A 415 26.21 10.86 -19.99
CA GLY A 415 25.20 11.68 -19.31
C GLY A 415 24.42 10.91 -18.23
N GLN A 416 24.08 9.64 -18.51
CA GLN A 416 23.48 8.74 -17.53
C GLN A 416 24.40 8.52 -16.32
N THR A 417 25.70 8.31 -16.54
CA THR A 417 26.69 8.07 -15.49
C THR A 417 26.94 9.31 -14.63
N MET A 418 27.08 10.50 -15.25
CA MET A 418 27.16 11.76 -14.51
C MET A 418 25.92 12.00 -13.62
N SER A 419 24.73 11.79 -14.18
CA SER A 419 23.46 11.95 -13.44
C SER A 419 23.32 10.94 -12.30
N MET A 420 23.83 9.71 -12.50
CA MET A 420 23.86 8.68 -11.46
C MET A 420 24.76 9.10 -10.28
N GLY A 421 25.95 9.63 -10.55
CA GLY A 421 26.85 10.16 -9.53
C GLY A 421 26.20 11.28 -8.71
N PHE A 422 25.53 12.22 -9.38
CA PHE A 422 24.77 13.30 -8.73
C PHE A 422 23.72 12.77 -7.75
N CYS A 423 22.86 11.85 -8.19
CA CYS A 423 21.82 11.25 -7.37
C CYS A 423 22.37 10.44 -6.18
N LEU A 424 23.46 9.67 -6.40
CA LEU A 424 24.11 8.91 -5.35
C LEU A 424 24.76 9.82 -4.31
N GLY A 425 25.46 10.88 -4.73
CA GLY A 425 26.05 11.85 -3.82
C GLY A 425 25.01 12.55 -2.94
N LEU A 426 23.89 13.01 -3.51
CA LEU A 426 22.78 13.58 -2.74
C LEU A 426 22.20 12.57 -1.73
N SER A 427 22.08 11.31 -2.13
CA SER A 427 21.58 10.24 -1.26
C SER A 427 22.54 9.99 -0.09
N ILE A 428 23.85 9.93 -0.33
CA ILE A 428 24.86 9.76 0.73
C ILE A 428 24.79 10.94 1.72
N LEU A 429 24.72 12.19 1.25
CA LEU A 429 24.56 13.36 2.12
C LEU A 429 23.29 13.26 2.96
N TYR A 430 22.17 12.91 2.32
CA TYR A 430 20.89 12.76 3.00
C TYR A 430 20.95 11.72 4.13
N TYR A 431 21.44 10.51 3.85
CA TYR A 431 21.52 9.45 4.87
C TYR A 431 22.59 9.69 5.92
N THR A 432 23.64 10.47 5.60
CA THR A 432 24.63 10.86 6.59
C THR A 432 24.03 11.78 7.65
N TRP A 433 23.13 12.68 7.25
CA TRP A 433 22.65 13.78 8.11
C TRP A 433 21.20 13.64 8.59
N ILE A 434 20.39 12.74 8.03
CA ILE A 434 19.03 12.52 8.52
C ILE A 434 19.01 11.92 9.92
N ALA A 435 18.15 12.46 10.79
CA ALA A 435 17.94 11.95 12.14
C ALA A 435 17.43 10.51 12.12
N ALA A 436 18.08 9.63 12.89
CA ALA A 436 17.62 8.27 13.15
C ALA A 436 16.75 8.25 14.41
N GLY A 437 15.51 7.74 14.30
CA GLY A 437 14.57 7.66 15.41
C GLY A 437 14.83 6.51 16.39
N SER A 438 15.73 5.59 16.05
CA SER A 438 16.14 4.46 16.90
C SER A 438 17.56 3.98 16.59
N VAL A 439 18.16 3.23 17.51
CA VAL A 439 19.48 2.60 17.32
C VAL A 439 19.49 1.62 16.15
N GLU A 440 18.40 0.88 15.94
CA GLU A 440 18.30 -0.10 14.85
C GLU A 440 18.26 0.61 13.49
N THR A 441 17.48 1.69 13.39
CA THR A 441 17.46 2.57 12.21
C THR A 441 18.85 3.14 11.92
N GLU A 442 19.61 3.47 12.95
CA GLU A 442 20.95 4.03 12.80
C GLU A 442 21.97 3.01 12.28
N LYS A 443 21.89 1.75 12.73
CA LYS A 443 22.69 0.64 12.18
C LYS A 443 22.37 0.38 10.71
N GLN A 444 21.08 0.38 10.36
CA GLN A 444 20.62 0.20 8.98
C GLN A 444 21.10 1.35 8.09
N ARG A 445 20.89 2.60 8.53
CA ARG A 445 21.37 3.82 7.86
C ARG A 445 22.87 3.76 7.56
N ARG A 446 23.68 3.33 8.54
CA ARG A 446 25.13 3.14 8.37
C ARG A 446 25.45 2.14 7.24
N GLY A 447 24.74 1.02 7.17
CA GLY A 447 24.89 0.04 6.09
C GLY A 447 24.51 0.62 4.72
N ILE A 448 23.43 1.40 4.66
CA ILE A 448 22.97 2.09 3.44
C ILE A 448 24.04 3.07 2.95
N VAL A 449 24.56 3.93 3.83
CA VAL A 449 25.62 4.89 3.48
C VAL A 449 26.84 4.17 2.92
N LEU A 450 27.26 3.04 3.49
CA LEU A 450 28.36 2.25 2.97
C LEU A 450 28.07 1.74 1.54
N VAL A 451 26.90 1.15 1.30
CA VAL A 451 26.55 0.62 -0.03
C VAL A 451 26.53 1.74 -1.07
N LEU A 452 25.83 2.85 -0.78
CA LEU A 452 25.74 3.99 -1.69
C LEU A 452 27.10 4.63 -1.98
N SER A 453 27.97 4.71 -0.96
CA SER A 453 29.33 5.26 -1.08
C SER A 453 30.24 4.44 -1.97
N ASN A 454 29.92 3.16 -2.24
CA ASN A 454 30.78 2.26 -3.02
C ASN A 454 30.18 1.89 -4.38
N LEU A 455 28.85 2.00 -4.57
CA LEU A 455 28.17 1.49 -5.76
C LEU A 455 28.72 2.08 -7.07
N TYR A 456 28.86 3.41 -7.13
CA TYR A 456 29.40 4.11 -8.30
C TYR A 456 30.83 3.64 -8.65
N TRP A 457 31.68 3.53 -7.63
CA TRP A 457 33.10 3.22 -7.79
C TRP A 457 33.36 1.75 -8.12
N VAL A 458 32.56 0.83 -7.56
CA VAL A 458 32.58 -0.58 -7.96
C VAL A 458 32.18 -0.73 -9.43
N THR A 459 31.13 -0.04 -9.87
CA THR A 459 30.73 -0.07 -11.28
C THR A 459 31.79 0.56 -12.18
N GLN A 460 32.48 1.62 -11.73
CA GLN A 460 33.57 2.22 -12.48
C GLN A 460 34.76 1.26 -12.65
N LEU A 461 35.18 0.55 -11.60
CA LEU A 461 36.24 -0.46 -11.71
C LEU A 461 35.81 -1.67 -12.56
N SER A 462 34.54 -2.07 -12.49
CA SER A 462 34.02 -3.15 -13.34
C SER A 462 34.08 -2.81 -14.83
N GLY A 463 34.11 -1.51 -15.18
CA GLY A 463 34.27 -1.03 -16.54
C GLY A 463 35.47 -1.66 -17.27
N PHE A 464 36.59 -1.84 -16.56
CA PHE A 464 37.82 -2.45 -17.11
C PHE A 464 37.68 -3.94 -17.47
N LEU A 465 36.61 -4.61 -17.04
CA LEU A 465 36.37 -6.01 -17.38
C LEU A 465 35.69 -6.19 -18.75
N TYR A 466 35.17 -5.10 -19.34
CA TYR A 466 34.47 -5.16 -20.62
C TYR A 466 35.46 -5.02 -21.79
N PRO A 467 35.30 -5.83 -22.87
CA PRO A 467 36.22 -5.81 -24.01
C PRO A 467 36.31 -4.43 -24.67
N GLY A 468 37.54 -3.99 -24.97
CA GLY A 468 37.80 -2.75 -25.70
C GLY A 468 37.66 -1.47 -24.89
N THR A 469 37.58 -1.55 -23.55
CA THR A 469 37.49 -0.39 -22.67
C THR A 469 38.87 0.09 -22.21
N LEU A 470 39.03 1.41 -22.07
CA LEU A 470 40.22 2.06 -21.49
C LEU A 470 39.77 3.10 -20.47
N GLY A 471 40.62 3.40 -19.49
CA GLY A 471 40.34 4.45 -18.50
C GLY A 471 40.48 5.86 -19.06
N THR A 472 41.23 6.02 -20.15
CA THR A 472 41.42 7.29 -20.88
C THR A 472 41.53 6.96 -22.35
N ASP A 473 40.94 7.78 -23.23
CA ASP A 473 41.16 7.63 -24.67
C ASP A 473 42.65 7.87 -24.99
N PRO A 474 43.28 7.07 -25.87
CA PRO A 474 44.71 7.18 -26.16
C PRO A 474 45.16 8.57 -26.63
N GLU A 475 44.25 9.36 -27.20
CA GLU A 475 44.51 10.74 -27.64
C GLU A 475 44.75 11.72 -26.46
N PHE A 476 44.32 11.39 -25.24
CA PHE A 476 44.43 12.25 -24.05
C PHE A 476 45.38 11.72 -22.97
N GLY A 477 45.98 10.53 -23.17
CA GLY A 477 47.02 9.99 -22.30
C GLY A 477 46.96 8.48 -22.13
N GLU A 478 47.87 7.97 -21.32
CA GLU A 478 47.97 6.54 -20.97
C GLU A 478 47.72 6.33 -19.48
N GLY A 479 47.09 5.19 -19.13
CA GLY A 479 46.89 4.77 -17.75
C GLY A 479 45.44 4.89 -17.25
N ASN A 480 45.27 4.63 -15.94
CA ASN A 480 43.95 4.47 -15.29
C ASN A 480 43.85 5.39 -14.05
N PRO A 481 43.70 6.72 -14.23
CA PRO A 481 43.67 7.68 -13.13
C PRO A 481 42.51 7.44 -12.13
N GLN A 482 41.49 6.67 -12.52
CA GLN A 482 40.34 6.31 -11.69
C GLN A 482 40.68 5.26 -10.62
N ILE A 483 41.70 4.41 -10.82
CA ILE A 483 42.01 3.31 -9.88
C ILE A 483 42.44 3.84 -8.50
N PRO A 484 43.41 4.76 -8.38
CA PRO A 484 43.78 5.32 -7.08
C PRO A 484 42.62 6.01 -6.36
N LEU A 485 41.75 6.69 -7.12
CA LEU A 485 40.55 7.35 -6.60
C LEU A 485 39.57 6.34 -5.98
N CYS A 486 39.28 5.25 -6.70
CA CYS A 486 38.43 4.17 -6.21
C CYS A 486 38.98 3.55 -4.93
N ILE A 487 40.29 3.27 -4.88
CA ILE A 487 40.96 2.72 -3.67
C ILE A 487 40.81 3.69 -2.50
N GLY A 488 41.04 4.99 -2.72
CA GLY A 488 40.87 6.03 -1.69
C GLY A 488 39.45 6.09 -1.13
N VAL A 489 38.43 5.97 -2.00
CA VAL A 489 37.02 5.93 -1.57
C VAL A 489 36.72 4.67 -0.77
N PHE A 490 37.20 3.50 -1.20
CA PHE A 490 36.97 2.23 -0.47
C PHE A 490 37.57 2.24 0.93
N ILE A 491 38.79 2.79 1.08
CA ILE A 491 39.42 2.96 2.39
C ILE A 491 38.61 3.95 3.24
N SER A 492 38.23 5.08 2.67
CA SER A 492 37.49 6.15 3.38
C SER A 492 36.10 5.70 3.80
N SER A 493 35.37 4.98 2.94
CA SER A 493 34.02 4.48 3.22
C SER A 493 34.03 3.38 4.29
N SER A 494 35.03 2.49 4.25
CA SER A 494 35.24 1.46 5.26
C SER A 494 35.60 2.08 6.62
N LEU A 495 36.45 3.10 6.63
CA LEU A 495 36.79 3.85 7.85
C LEU A 495 35.57 4.59 8.40
N ALA A 496 34.79 5.28 7.56
CA ALA A 496 33.57 5.97 7.96
C ALA A 496 32.55 5.01 8.59
N TYR A 497 32.38 3.83 7.99
CA TYR A 497 31.51 2.76 8.50
C TYR A 497 31.99 2.25 9.87
N TYR A 498 33.29 1.97 10.01
CA TYR A 498 33.87 1.52 11.27
C TYR A 498 33.68 2.54 12.41
N LEU A 499 33.99 3.81 12.14
CA LEU A 499 33.85 4.90 13.10
C LEU A 499 32.39 5.11 13.53
N GLU A 500 31.45 5.03 12.59
CA GLU A 500 30.02 5.13 12.90
C GLU A 500 29.55 3.96 13.76
N GLY A 501 30.09 2.75 13.56
CA GLY A 501 29.83 1.61 14.43
C GLY A 501 30.30 1.81 15.85
N ARG A 502 31.53 2.28 16.04
CA ARG A 502 32.07 2.66 17.35
C ARG A 502 31.19 3.73 18.03
N ARG A 503 30.69 4.72 17.28
CA ARG A 503 29.80 5.77 17.81
C ARG A 503 28.45 5.24 18.30
N ILE A 504 27.88 4.27 17.58
CA ILE A 504 26.62 3.61 17.97
C ILE A 504 26.85 2.73 19.21
N GLU A 505 27.90 1.92 19.24
CA GLU A 505 28.26 1.05 20.38
C GLU A 505 28.64 1.83 21.63
N GLY A 506 29.33 2.96 21.49
CA GLY A 506 29.68 3.86 22.58
C GLY A 506 28.45 4.45 23.28
N ARG A 507 27.38 4.74 22.53
CA ARG A 507 26.09 5.21 23.10
C ARG A 507 25.34 4.10 23.82
N LEU A 508 25.40 2.87 23.32
CA LEU A 508 24.77 1.71 23.95
C LEU A 508 25.48 1.26 25.24
N SER A 509 26.80 1.41 25.29
CA SER A 509 27.62 0.98 26.44
C SER A 509 27.71 2.02 27.57
N GLY A 510 27.08 3.21 27.43
CA GLY A 510 27.12 4.27 28.43
C GLY A 510 28.49 4.91 28.66
N LYS A 511 29.51 4.56 27.86
CA LYS A 511 30.90 5.01 28.03
C LYS A 511 31.20 6.43 27.53
N GLY A 512 30.17 7.19 27.14
CA GLY A 512 30.28 8.61 26.76
C GLY A 512 30.23 9.61 27.93
N LYS A 513 30.15 9.14 29.18
CA LYS A 513 30.31 9.97 30.38
C LYS A 513 31.64 9.67 31.07
N VAL A 514 32.79 9.98 30.48
CA VAL A 514 34.04 10.33 31.19
C VAL A 514 35.00 10.99 30.20
N ALA A 515 35.52 12.15 30.63
CA ALA A 515 36.61 12.99 30.11
C ALA A 515 36.32 13.84 28.86
#